data_AF-A0A484D3Y0-F1
#
_entry.id   AF-A0A484D3Y0-F1
#
_cell.length_a   1.000
_cell.length_b   1.000
_cell.length_c   1.000
_cell.angle_alpha   90.00
_cell.angle_beta   90.00
_cell.angle_gamma   90.00
#
_symmetry.space_group_name_H-M   'P 1'
#
loop_
_entity.id
_entity.type
_entity.pdbx_description
1 polymer ?
#
loop_
_entity_poly.entity_id
_entity_poly.type
_entity_poly.pdbx_seq_one_letter_code
_entity_poly.pdbx_strand_id
1 'polypeptide(L)'
;MFRANPTVPTVSEYVNNVSVFISVSLQVFHVAYVLIKFANSPRPDLWVLERSVDFGQTYQPWQYFASSKRDCIERFGQRTIERISNDNDIVCTTEYSRIVPLENGEVVVSLVNGRPGAMNFSYSPVLRDFTKATNIRLRFLRTNTLLGHLMGKALRDPTVTRRYYYSIKDISIGGRCVCNGHAEACNAKDPNDPYK
;
A
#
# COMPACT_ATOMS: atom_id res chain seq x y z
N MET A 1 -10.51 6.70 -18.70
CA MET A 1 -10.17 6.94 -17.28
C MET A 1 -11.36 6.48 -16.45
N PHE A 2 -11.34 5.25 -15.94
CA PHE A 2 -12.46 4.73 -15.15
C PHE A 2 -12.42 5.35 -13.76
N ARG A 3 -13.36 6.24 -13.45
CA ARG A 3 -13.77 6.51 -12.07
C ARG A 3 -14.77 5.40 -11.73
N ALA A 4 -14.31 4.35 -11.05
CA ALA A 4 -15.23 3.64 -10.16
C ALA A 4 -15.80 4.72 -9.22
N ASN A 5 -17.10 4.70 -8.93
CA ASN A 5 -17.62 5.38 -7.75
C ASN A 5 -17.61 4.30 -6.67
N PRO A 6 -16.46 4.07 -6.00
CA PRO A 6 -16.38 3.03 -5.00
C PRO A 6 -17.20 3.54 -3.83
N THR A 7 -17.93 2.64 -3.20
CA THR A 7 -18.18 2.63 -1.75
C THR A 7 -17.19 3.57 -1.05
N VAL A 8 -17.65 4.62 -0.33
CA VAL A 8 -16.71 5.53 0.34
C VAL A 8 -15.79 4.66 1.18
N PRO A 9 -14.49 4.57 0.85
CA PRO A 9 -13.61 3.63 1.51
C PRO A 9 -13.60 3.99 2.99
N THR A 10 -14.06 3.07 3.84
CA THR A 10 -13.99 3.30 5.29
C THR A 10 -12.53 3.27 5.67
N VAL A 11 -11.98 4.44 6.00
CA VAL A 11 -10.61 4.58 6.45
C VAL A 11 -10.59 4.38 7.95
N SER A 12 -9.97 3.29 8.41
CA SER A 12 -9.71 3.07 9.84
C SER A 12 -8.24 3.25 10.14
N GLU A 13 -7.94 4.05 11.17
CA GLU A 13 -6.61 4.21 11.73
C GLU A 13 -6.51 3.44 13.04
N TYR A 14 -5.44 2.65 13.18
CA TYR A 14 -5.15 1.92 14.40
C TYR A 14 -3.66 1.97 14.69
N VAL A 15 -3.32 2.29 15.94
CA VAL A 15 -1.94 2.36 16.42
C VAL A 15 -1.73 1.24 17.42
N ASN A 16 -0.78 0.36 17.10
CA ASN A 16 -0.21 -0.55 18.07
C ASN A 16 1.15 -0.04 18.54
N ASN A 17 1.71 -0.64 19.60
CA ASN A 17 3.00 -0.26 20.20
C ASN A 17 4.19 -0.17 19.21
N VAL A 18 4.03 -0.60 17.95
CA VAL A 18 5.10 -0.69 16.94
C VAL A 18 4.69 -0.18 15.55
N SER A 19 3.39 -0.07 15.23
CA SER A 19 2.97 0.24 13.85
C SER A 19 1.65 0.96 13.76
N VAL A 20 1.55 1.82 12.74
CA VAL A 20 0.31 2.51 12.34
C VAL A 20 -0.30 1.77 11.16
N PHE A 21 -1.59 1.49 11.25
CA PHE A 21 -2.36 0.83 10.20
C PHE A 21 -3.41 1.79 9.64
N ILE A 22 -3.46 1.90 8.32
CA ILE A 22 -4.54 2.59 7.61
C ILE A 22 -5.20 1.56 6.70
N SER A 23 -6.46 1.23 6.96
CA SER A 23 -7.19 0.24 6.16
C SER A 23 -8.27 0.90 5.32
N VAL A 24 -8.40 0.47 4.07
CA VAL A 24 -9.45 0.85 3.13
C VAL A 24 -10.27 -0.39 2.81
N SER A 25 -11.58 -0.35 3.06
CA SER A 25 -12.51 -1.42 2.72
C SER A 25 -13.13 -1.20 1.33
N LEU A 26 -13.26 -2.29 0.58
CA LEU A 26 -13.80 -2.36 -0.78
C LEU A 26 -14.70 -3.59 -0.90
N GLN A 27 -15.53 -3.64 -1.94
CA GLN A 27 -16.04 -4.93 -2.41
C GLN A 27 -14.89 -5.74 -3.03
N VAL A 28 -15.15 -6.93 -3.58
CA VAL A 28 -14.09 -7.71 -4.24
C VAL A 28 -13.70 -7.01 -5.55
N PHE A 29 -12.47 -6.50 -5.62
CA PHE A 29 -11.91 -5.80 -6.78
C PHE A 29 -10.58 -6.40 -7.22
N HIS A 30 -10.29 -6.32 -8.52
CA HIS A 30 -8.94 -6.44 -9.05
C HIS A 30 -8.27 -5.06 -9.00
N VAL A 31 -7.27 -4.92 -8.13
CA VAL A 31 -6.49 -3.70 -7.98
C VAL A 31 -5.33 -3.71 -8.97
N ALA A 32 -5.24 -2.65 -9.78
CA ALA A 32 -4.16 -2.48 -10.75
C ALA A 32 -3.01 -1.64 -10.17
N TYR A 33 -3.34 -0.58 -9.43
CA TYR A 33 -2.35 0.25 -8.75
C TYR A 33 -2.91 0.89 -7.49
N VAL A 34 -2.00 1.26 -6.58
CA VAL A 34 -2.26 2.07 -5.38
C VAL A 34 -1.37 3.30 -5.45
N LEU A 35 -1.97 4.49 -5.43
CA LEU A 35 -1.29 5.77 -5.39
C LEU A 35 -1.54 6.41 -4.04
N ILE A 36 -0.47 6.86 -3.37
CA ILE A 36 -0.52 7.50 -2.07
C ILE A 36 0.16 8.85 -2.18
N LYS A 37 -0.55 9.92 -1.78
CA LYS A 37 0.02 11.27 -1.68
C LYS A 37 0.13 11.66 -0.22
N PHE A 38 1.36 11.87 0.20
CA PHE A 38 1.66 12.44 1.51
C PHE A 38 1.40 13.95 1.49
N ALA A 39 1.10 14.52 2.65
CA ALA A 39 0.89 15.96 2.82
C ALA A 39 2.14 16.59 3.44
N ASN A 40 2.01 17.18 4.63
CA ASN A 40 3.07 17.78 5.44
C ASN A 40 3.90 16.73 6.21
N SER A 41 4.29 15.63 5.56
CA SER A 41 5.21 14.64 6.14
C SER A 41 6.03 13.94 5.06
N PRO A 42 7.28 13.53 5.34
CA PRO A 42 8.04 12.71 4.41
C PRO A 42 7.42 11.32 4.27
N ARG A 43 7.76 10.63 3.17
CA ARG A 43 7.40 9.22 3.00
C ARG A 43 8.01 8.36 4.12
N PRO A 44 7.33 7.31 4.60
CA PRO A 44 7.85 6.42 5.63
C PRO A 44 9.15 5.76 5.19
N ASP A 45 10.02 5.46 6.15
CA ASP A 45 11.27 4.75 5.87
C ASP A 45 10.97 3.26 5.64
N LEU A 46 10.33 2.61 6.61
CA LEU A 46 10.04 1.18 6.57
C LEU A 46 8.53 0.95 6.69
N TRP A 47 7.93 0.30 5.70
CA TRP A 47 6.50 0.02 5.70
C TRP A 47 6.11 -1.11 4.74
N VAL A 48 4.88 -1.58 4.88
CA VAL A 48 4.32 -2.69 4.11
C VAL A 48 2.98 -2.27 3.52
N LEU A 49 2.80 -2.53 2.22
CA LEU A 49 1.48 -2.51 1.60
C LEU A 49 0.91 -3.93 1.68
N GLU A 50 -0.22 -4.07 2.36
CA GLU A 50 -0.89 -5.35 2.59
C GLU A 50 -2.29 -5.35 1.96
N ARG A 51 -2.80 -6.54 1.69
CA ARG A 51 -4.17 -6.77 1.21
C ARG A 51 -4.86 -7.87 1.99
N SER A 52 -6.19 -7.81 1.99
CA SER A 52 -7.07 -8.87 2.46
C SER A 52 -7.92 -9.38 1.30
N VAL A 53 -8.31 -10.65 1.34
CA VAL A 53 -9.31 -11.25 0.44
C VAL A 53 -10.51 -11.83 1.20
N ASP A 54 -10.53 -11.68 2.53
CA ASP A 54 -11.50 -12.26 3.45
C ASP A 54 -12.14 -11.20 4.37
N PHE A 55 -12.35 -10.00 3.82
CA PHE A 55 -13.00 -8.86 4.46
C PHE A 55 -12.29 -8.35 5.73
N GLY A 56 -10.97 -8.45 5.76
CA GLY A 56 -10.12 -7.87 6.80
C GLY A 56 -9.79 -8.84 7.93
N GLN A 57 -10.11 -10.13 7.77
CA GLN A 57 -9.77 -11.15 8.76
C GLN A 57 -8.28 -11.49 8.70
N THR A 58 -7.73 -11.68 7.49
CA THR A 58 -6.31 -11.94 7.29
C THR A 58 -5.71 -10.99 6.27
N TYR A 59 -4.42 -10.73 6.43
CA TYR A 59 -3.68 -9.82 5.57
C TYR A 59 -2.41 -10.47 5.05
N GLN A 60 -2.16 -10.28 3.76
CA GLN A 60 -0.98 -10.73 3.05
C GLN A 60 -0.26 -9.51 2.44
N PRO A 61 1.08 -9.52 2.41
CA PRO A 61 1.85 -8.43 1.83
C PRO A 61 1.71 -8.43 0.29
N TRP A 62 1.55 -7.24 -0.29
CA TRP A 62 1.73 -7.00 -1.72
C TRP A 62 3.14 -6.52 -2.03
N GLN A 63 3.68 -5.61 -1.21
CA GLN A 63 4.99 -5.02 -1.44
C GLN A 63 5.59 -4.46 -0.15
N TYR A 64 6.91 -4.55 -0.04
CA TYR A 64 7.70 -3.98 1.04
C TYR A 64 8.44 -2.71 0.60
N PHE A 65 8.71 -1.85 1.56
CA PHE A 65 9.39 -0.57 1.34
C PHE A 65 10.36 -0.33 2.48
N ALA A 66 11.61 0.02 2.14
CA ALA A 66 12.67 0.32 3.10
C ALA A 66 13.63 1.36 2.52
N SER A 67 14.27 2.22 3.32
CA SER A 67 15.27 3.17 2.79
C SER A 67 16.53 2.51 2.22
N SER A 68 16.85 1.28 2.65
CA SER A 68 18.05 0.56 2.22
C SER A 68 17.75 -0.90 1.84
N LYS A 69 18.53 -1.47 0.92
CA LYS A 69 18.47 -2.90 0.58
C LYS A 69 18.79 -3.78 1.78
N ARG A 70 19.67 -3.30 2.67
CA ARG A 70 20.03 -4.00 3.90
C ARG A 70 18.81 -4.15 4.81
N ASP A 71 18.04 -3.08 5.04
CA ASP A 71 16.81 -3.15 5.81
C ASP A 71 15.79 -4.12 5.17
N CYS A 72 15.68 -4.16 3.84
CA CYS A 72 14.83 -5.14 3.15
C CYS A 72 15.21 -6.58 3.53
N ILE A 73 16.50 -6.91 3.45
CA ILE A 73 17.01 -8.26 3.75
C ILE A 73 16.82 -8.58 5.23
N GLU A 74 17.23 -7.68 6.13
CA GLU A 74 17.16 -7.90 7.58
C GLU A 74 15.71 -8.03 8.06
N ARG A 75 14.76 -7.31 7.45
CA ARG A 75 13.37 -7.26 7.92
C ARG A 75 12.42 -8.20 7.19
N PHE A 76 12.63 -8.43 5.90
CA PHE A 76 11.72 -9.19 5.03
C PHE A 76 12.38 -10.37 4.31
N GLY A 77 13.71 -10.48 4.37
CA GLY A 77 14.48 -11.61 3.83
C GLY A 77 15.06 -11.36 2.43
N GLN A 78 16.10 -12.12 2.10
CA GLN A 78 16.91 -11.97 0.87
C GLN A 78 16.09 -12.07 -0.42
N ARG A 79 15.08 -12.95 -0.48
CA ARG A 79 14.25 -13.14 -1.68
C ARG A 79 13.52 -11.88 -2.11
N THR A 80 13.27 -10.93 -1.20
CA THR A 80 12.50 -9.72 -1.49
C THR A 80 13.25 -8.70 -2.35
N ILE A 81 14.57 -8.83 -2.48
CA ILE A 81 15.39 -7.94 -3.34
C ILE A 81 15.67 -8.54 -4.72
N GLU A 82 15.18 -9.74 -4.99
CA GLU A 82 15.27 -10.39 -6.29
C GLU A 82 14.30 -9.75 -7.29
N ARG A 83 14.54 -9.98 -8.58
CA ARG A 83 13.63 -9.50 -9.63
C ARG A 83 12.37 -10.35 -9.64
N ILE A 84 11.26 -9.73 -10.04
CA ILE A 84 9.99 -10.43 -10.24
C ILE A 84 10.19 -11.49 -11.33
N SER A 85 9.94 -12.74 -10.95
CA SER A 85 9.98 -13.92 -11.81
C SER A 85 8.61 -14.57 -11.93
N ASN A 86 7.79 -14.48 -10.88
CA ASN A 86 6.42 -15.00 -10.83
C ASN A 86 5.41 -13.88 -10.57
N ASP A 87 4.17 -14.10 -10.99
CA ASP A 87 3.07 -13.16 -10.83
C ASP A 87 2.71 -12.86 -9.37
N ASN A 88 3.08 -13.71 -8.41
CA ASN A 88 2.83 -13.53 -6.99
C ASN A 88 4.08 -13.15 -6.17
N ASP A 89 5.22 -12.88 -6.81
CA ASP A 89 6.43 -12.48 -6.09
C ASP A 89 6.20 -11.16 -5.33
N ILE A 90 6.66 -11.12 -4.07
CA ILE A 90 6.58 -9.96 -3.19
C ILE A 90 7.98 -9.35 -3.11
N VAL A 91 8.10 -8.09 -3.53
CA VAL A 91 9.38 -7.40 -3.62
C VAL A 91 9.51 -6.29 -2.59
N CYS A 92 10.74 -5.89 -2.30
CA CYS A 92 11.08 -4.74 -1.48
C CYS A 92 11.75 -3.67 -2.33
N THR A 93 11.18 -2.47 -2.37
CA THR A 93 11.75 -1.32 -3.10
C THR A 93 12.31 -0.26 -2.16
N THR A 94 13.39 0.39 -2.61
CA THR A 94 14.01 1.52 -1.92
C THR A 94 13.68 2.87 -2.55
N GLU A 95 12.98 2.88 -3.68
CA GLU A 95 12.70 4.08 -4.46
C GLU A 95 11.82 5.09 -3.70
N TYR A 96 10.84 4.57 -2.97
CA TYR A 96 9.80 5.36 -2.31
C TYR A 96 10.05 5.63 -0.82
N SER A 97 11.23 5.28 -0.31
CA SER A 97 11.60 5.43 1.11
C SER A 97 12.74 6.42 1.35
N ARG A 98 13.16 7.18 0.33
CA ARG A 98 14.08 8.30 0.50
C ARG A 98 13.37 9.46 1.20
N ILE A 99 14.08 10.14 2.10
CA ILE A 99 13.52 11.23 2.92
C ILE A 99 13.08 12.44 2.10
N VAL A 100 13.70 12.68 0.95
CA VAL A 100 13.27 13.69 -0.01
C VAL A 100 12.21 13.07 -0.92
N PRO A 101 11.07 13.76 -1.19
CA PRO A 101 10.70 15.07 -0.66
C PRO A 101 10.15 15.01 0.78
N LEU A 102 10.33 16.10 1.53
CA LEU A 102 9.86 16.22 2.92
C LEU A 102 8.35 16.44 3.03
N GLU A 103 7.72 16.88 1.95
CA GLU A 103 6.28 17.11 1.86
C GLU A 103 5.80 16.75 0.45
N ASN A 104 4.50 16.51 0.30
CA ASN A 104 3.87 16.22 -0.99
C ASN A 104 4.49 15.04 -1.73
N GLY A 105 5.11 14.11 -0.99
CA GLY A 105 5.69 12.90 -1.55
C GLY A 105 4.61 12.01 -2.17
N GLU A 106 4.92 11.44 -3.32
CA GLU A 106 4.04 10.50 -4.00
C GLU A 106 4.68 9.11 -4.04
N VAL A 107 3.83 8.10 -3.88
CA VAL A 107 4.17 6.69 -4.03
C VAL A 107 3.16 6.07 -4.97
N VAL A 108 3.64 5.47 -6.06
CA VAL A 108 2.80 4.75 -7.01
C VAL A 108 3.23 3.30 -7.01
N VAL A 109 2.32 2.41 -6.65
CA VAL A 109 2.54 0.97 -6.61
C VAL A 109 1.72 0.33 -7.71
N SER A 110 2.38 -0.21 -8.74
CA SER A 110 1.71 -1.03 -9.75
C SER A 110 1.76 -2.50 -9.33
N LEU A 111 0.60 -3.15 -9.27
CA LEU A 111 0.52 -4.58 -8.96
C LEU A 111 0.63 -5.46 -10.21
N VAL A 112 0.56 -4.85 -11.40
CA VAL A 112 0.54 -5.56 -12.70
C VAL A 112 1.86 -5.36 -13.45
N ASN A 113 2.43 -4.16 -13.45
CA ASN A 113 3.62 -3.86 -14.25
C ASN A 113 4.83 -4.70 -13.81
N GLY A 114 5.58 -5.21 -14.79
CA GLY A 114 6.78 -6.02 -14.55
C GLY A 114 6.50 -7.48 -14.20
N ARG A 115 5.23 -7.91 -14.13
CA ARG A 115 4.85 -9.31 -13.90
C ARG A 115 4.59 -10.06 -15.22
N PRO A 116 4.97 -11.35 -15.33
CA PRO A 116 4.86 -12.09 -16.60
C PRO A 116 3.43 -12.21 -17.12
N GLY A 117 2.45 -12.34 -16.24
CA GLY A 117 1.03 -12.41 -16.58
C GLY A 117 0.42 -11.09 -17.05
N ALA A 118 1.14 -9.97 -17.00
CA ALA A 118 0.63 -8.66 -17.40
C ALA A 118 0.20 -8.62 -18.87
N MET A 119 0.96 -9.28 -19.75
CA MET A 119 0.66 -9.35 -21.19
C MET A 119 -0.61 -10.14 -21.49
N ASN A 120 -0.98 -11.08 -20.61
CA ASN A 120 -2.17 -11.90 -20.80
C ASN A 120 -2.93 -12.15 -19.48
N PHE A 121 -3.40 -11.06 -18.87
CA PHE A 121 -4.03 -11.07 -17.54
C PHE A 121 -5.19 -12.07 -17.42
N SER A 122 -6.02 -12.20 -18.47
CA SER A 122 -7.17 -13.12 -18.46
C SER A 122 -6.76 -14.58 -18.26
N TYR A 123 -5.58 -14.96 -18.78
CA TYR A 123 -5.05 -16.32 -18.74
C TYR A 123 -4.02 -16.54 -17.63
N SER A 124 -3.69 -15.53 -16.82
CA SER A 124 -2.88 -15.70 -15.62
C SER A 124 -3.77 -15.79 -14.37
N PRO A 125 -4.13 -17.00 -13.90
CA PRO A 125 -4.89 -17.14 -12.64
C PRO A 125 -4.10 -16.60 -11.45
N VAL A 126 -2.77 -16.76 -11.46
CA VAL A 126 -1.89 -16.28 -10.39
C VAL A 126 -1.94 -14.76 -10.27
N LEU A 127 -1.84 -14.02 -11.38
CA LEU A 127 -1.91 -12.56 -11.34
C LEU A 127 -3.32 -12.04 -11.00
N ARG A 128 -4.36 -12.72 -11.50
CA ARG A 128 -5.75 -12.43 -11.12
C ARG A 128 -5.94 -12.56 -9.62
N ASP A 129 -5.47 -13.64 -9.02
CA ASP A 129 -5.60 -13.87 -7.59
C ASP A 129 -4.69 -12.96 -6.77
N PHE A 130 -3.51 -12.62 -7.27
CA PHE A 130 -2.61 -11.65 -6.63
C PHE A 130 -3.24 -10.25 -6.56
N THR A 131 -3.90 -9.79 -7.63
CA THR A 131 -4.53 -8.46 -7.71
C THR A 131 -5.89 -8.36 -7.01
N LYS A 132 -6.50 -9.48 -6.61
CA LYS A 132 -7.76 -9.47 -5.86
C LYS A 132 -7.56 -8.87 -4.46
N ALA A 133 -8.48 -8.00 -4.05
CA ALA A 133 -8.57 -7.54 -2.66
C ALA A 133 -9.99 -7.13 -2.28
N THR A 134 -10.30 -7.31 -1.00
CA THR A 134 -11.45 -6.70 -0.30
C THR A 134 -11.00 -5.55 0.58
N ASN A 135 -9.77 -5.59 1.10
CA ASN A 135 -9.23 -4.49 1.91
C ASN A 135 -7.77 -4.28 1.55
N ILE A 136 -7.34 -3.03 1.64
CA ILE A 136 -5.94 -2.62 1.48
C ILE A 136 -5.50 -2.02 2.80
N ARG A 137 -4.32 -2.39 3.28
CA ARG A 137 -3.78 -1.88 4.55
C ARG A 137 -2.36 -1.35 4.35
N LEU A 138 -2.18 -0.09 4.72
CA LEU A 138 -0.86 0.53 4.83
C LEU A 138 -0.36 0.29 6.25
N ARG A 139 0.76 -0.42 6.39
CA ARG A 139 1.38 -0.72 7.69
C ARG A 139 2.70 0.01 7.81
N PHE A 140 2.71 1.14 8.50
CA PHE A 140 3.93 1.91 8.73
C PHE A 140 4.70 1.39 9.95
N LEU A 141 5.97 1.04 9.76
CA LEU A 141 6.84 0.45 10.79
C LEU A 141 7.87 1.45 11.33
N ARG A 142 8.41 2.33 10.48
CA ARG A 142 9.45 3.30 10.87
C ARG A 142 9.29 4.63 10.12
N THR A 143 9.23 5.73 10.88
CA THR A 143 9.24 7.08 10.33
C THR A 143 10.62 7.42 9.77
N ASN A 144 10.65 8.16 8.68
CA ASN A 144 11.90 8.65 8.10
C ASN A 144 12.44 9.84 8.90
N THR A 145 13.73 9.84 9.19
CA THR A 145 14.36 10.81 10.08
C THR A 145 15.60 11.40 9.48
N LEU A 146 15.78 12.71 9.68
CA LEU A 146 17.02 13.39 9.32
C LEU A 146 18.13 12.93 10.27
N LEU A 147 19.33 12.69 9.75
CA LEU A 147 20.48 12.19 10.52
C LEU A 147 20.76 13.03 11.78
N GLY A 148 20.60 14.35 11.71
CA GLY A 148 20.80 15.27 12.84
C GLY A 148 19.81 15.10 14.00
N HIS A 149 18.70 14.39 13.82
CA HIS A 149 17.69 14.17 14.86
C HIS A 149 17.69 12.73 15.41
N LEU A 150 18.61 11.88 14.97
CA LEU A 150 18.66 10.46 15.37
C LEU A 150 18.85 10.30 16.89
N MET A 151 19.78 11.04 17.48
CA MET A 151 20.02 11.00 18.93
C MET A 151 18.81 11.47 19.74
N GLY A 152 18.19 12.59 19.34
CA GLY A 152 16.99 13.10 20.01
C GLY A 152 15.81 12.14 19.92
N LYS A 153 15.63 11.45 18.78
CA LYS A 153 14.59 10.41 18.64
C LYS A 153 14.89 9.18 19.49
N ALA A 154 16.14 8.73 19.55
CA ALA A 154 16.54 7.58 20.36
C ALA A 154 16.33 7.85 21.87
N LEU A 155 16.62 9.08 22.31
CA LEU A 155 16.39 9.55 23.68
C LEU A 155 14.92 9.93 23.96
N ARG A 156 14.02 9.78 22.99
CA ARG A 156 12.60 10.17 23.06
C ARG A 156 12.39 11.63 23.48
N ASP A 157 13.26 12.52 23.00
CA ASP A 157 13.14 13.96 23.23
C ASP A 157 11.80 14.46 22.64
N PRO A 158 10.91 15.06 23.46
CA PRO A 158 9.62 15.58 23.01
C PRO A 158 9.73 16.61 21.89
N THR A 159 10.82 17.39 21.84
CA THR A 159 11.05 18.44 20.84
C THR A 159 11.32 17.87 19.45
N VAL A 160 11.84 16.64 19.38
CA VAL A 160 12.18 15.91 18.16
C VAL A 160 11.07 14.94 17.77
N THR A 161 10.58 14.15 18.72
CA THR A 161 9.56 13.12 18.48
C THR A 161 8.23 13.68 17.98
N ARG A 162 7.81 14.87 18.46
CA ARG A 162 6.60 15.56 17.98
C ARG A 162 6.68 16.01 16.51
N ARG A 163 7.88 16.07 15.93
CA ARG A 163 8.09 16.47 14.52
C ARG A 163 7.99 15.30 13.54
N TYR A 164 7.95 14.06 14.03
CA TYR A 164 7.91 12.86 13.20
C TYR A 164 6.55 12.18 13.29
N TYR A 165 5.71 12.44 12.28
CA TYR A 165 4.39 11.87 12.12
C TYR A 165 4.18 11.44 10.65
N TYR A 166 3.10 10.71 10.40
CA TYR A 166 2.65 10.38 9.04
C TYR A 166 1.45 11.26 8.69
N SER A 167 1.42 11.78 7.46
CA SER A 167 0.35 12.62 6.96
C SER A 167 0.06 12.27 5.50
N ILE A 168 -1.16 11.77 5.26
CA ILE A 168 -1.64 11.37 3.93
C ILE A 168 -2.82 12.26 3.59
N LYS A 169 -2.77 12.92 2.43
CA LYS A 169 -3.87 13.75 1.93
C LYS A 169 -4.76 13.03 0.93
N ASP A 170 -4.22 12.01 0.25
CA ASP A 170 -4.96 11.29 -0.78
C ASP A 170 -4.46 9.85 -0.92
N ILE A 171 -5.41 8.92 -1.05
CA ILE A 171 -5.17 7.53 -1.39
C ILE A 171 -6.08 7.22 -2.58
N SER A 172 -5.47 6.98 -3.73
CA SER A 172 -6.18 6.64 -4.96
C SER A 172 -5.88 5.20 -5.36
N ILE A 173 -6.92 4.37 -5.38
CA ILE A 173 -6.81 2.95 -5.73
C ILE A 173 -7.44 2.76 -7.10
N GLY A 174 -6.62 2.38 -8.08
CA GLY A 174 -7.07 2.07 -9.43
C GLY A 174 -7.35 0.59 -9.58
N GLY A 175 -8.52 0.22 -10.09
CA GLY A 175 -8.91 -1.18 -10.27
C GLY A 175 -10.21 -1.35 -11.04
N ARG A 176 -10.71 -2.59 -11.06
CA ARG A 176 -12.00 -2.96 -11.66
C ARG A 176 -12.70 -4.05 -10.83
N CYS A 177 -14.01 -4.11 -10.90
CA CYS A 177 -14.78 -5.17 -10.24
C CYS A 177 -14.45 -6.56 -10.80
N VAL A 178 -14.62 -7.56 -9.94
CA VAL A 178 -14.49 -8.96 -10.33
C VAL A 178 -15.80 -9.47 -10.91
N CYS A 179 -15.93 -9.40 -12.24
CA CYS A 179 -17.11 -9.91 -12.97
C CYS A 179 -16.79 -11.14 -13.86
N ASN A 180 -15.56 -11.66 -13.79
CA ASN A 180 -15.07 -12.79 -14.61
C ASN A 180 -15.34 -12.67 -16.12
N GLY A 181 -15.43 -11.45 -16.66
CA GLY A 181 -15.72 -11.21 -18.08
C GLY A 181 -17.22 -11.25 -18.46
N HIS A 182 -18.12 -11.42 -17.49
CA HIS A 182 -19.57 -11.49 -17.72
C HIS A 182 -20.30 -10.16 -17.53
N ALA A 183 -19.59 -9.09 -17.15
CA ALA A 183 -20.17 -7.76 -17.06
C ALA A 183 -19.11 -6.70 -17.37
N GLU A 184 -19.54 -5.62 -18.02
CA GLU A 184 -18.72 -4.45 -18.33
C GLU A 184 -18.81 -3.36 -17.26
N ALA A 185 -19.86 -3.40 -16.41
CA ALA A 185 -20.09 -2.46 -15.33
C ALA A 185 -20.55 -3.16 -14.05
N CYS A 186 -20.23 -2.55 -12.91
CA CYS A 186 -20.68 -2.94 -11.58
C CYS A 186 -21.13 -1.66 -10.87
N ASN A 187 -22.39 -1.62 -10.47
CA ASN A 187 -22.96 -0.47 -9.77
C ASN A 187 -23.23 -0.85 -8.31
N ALA A 188 -23.22 0.14 -7.42
CA ALA A 188 -23.75 -0.04 -6.08
C ALA A 188 -25.22 -0.48 -6.20
N LYS A 189 -25.63 -1.47 -5.40
CA LYS A 189 -27.01 -1.98 -5.42
C LYS A 189 -28.02 -0.94 -4.93
N ASP A 190 -27.58 0.05 -4.15
CA ASP A 190 -28.40 1.17 -3.69
C ASP A 190 -27.71 2.50 -4.05
N PRO A 191 -28.29 3.31 -4.94
CA PRO A 191 -27.74 4.61 -5.29
C PRO A 191 -27.85 5.67 -4.17
N ASN A 192 -28.55 5.37 -3.07
CA ASN A 192 -28.77 6.29 -1.95
C ASN A 192 -28.07 5.88 -0.63
N ASP A 193 -27.25 4.83 -0.61
CA ASP A 193 -26.49 4.45 0.59
C ASP A 193 -25.15 5.21 0.62
N PRO A 194 -24.97 6.22 1.49
CA PRO A 194 -23.73 6.98 1.55
C PRO A 194 -22.60 6.22 2.28
N TYR A 195 -22.86 5.00 2.78
CA TYR A 195 -21.95 4.26 3.65
C TYR A 195 -21.61 2.83 3.19
N LYS A 196 -22.01 2.41 1.98
CA LYS A 196 -21.72 1.05 1.47
C LYS A 196 -21.00 0.97 0.14
#